data_AF-A0A6J4JER1-F1
#
_entry.id   AF-A0A6J4JER1-F1
#
_cell.length_a   1.000
_cell.length_b   1.000
_cell.length_c   1.000
_cell.angle_alpha   90.00
_cell.angle_beta   90.00
_cell.angle_gamma   90.00
#
_symmetry.space_group_name_H-M   'P 1'
#
loop_
_entity.id
_entity.type
_entity.pdbx_description
1 polymer ?
#
loop_
_entity_poly.entity_id
_entity_poly.type
_entity_poly.pdbx_seq_one_letter_code
_entity_poly.pdbx_strand_id
1 'polypeptide(L)'
;MENQTLMEKATRDDVAVFVDFENVYVSVREKFDATPNFELIMDRCEDYGRIVIARAYADWYRYPRVTSALFANGVEPMYVPTYYYD
;
A
#
# COMPACT_ATOMS: atom_id res chain seq x y z
N MET A 1 -1.32 32.53 31.77
CA MET A 1 -2.42 31.68 31.25
C MET A 1 -2.11 31.36 29.78
N GLU A 2 -0.90 30.85 29.52
CA GLU A 2 -0.29 30.82 28.17
C GLU A 2 0.43 29.49 27.86
N ASN A 3 0.38 28.52 28.79
CA ASN A 3 1.10 27.24 28.68
C ASN A 3 0.19 26.02 28.48
N GLN A 4 -1.11 26.20 28.25
CA GLN A 4 -2.04 25.08 28.01
C GLN A 4 -2.24 24.76 26.53
N THR A 5 -1.77 25.61 25.61
CA THR A 5 -1.97 25.43 24.16
C THR A 5 -0.84 24.67 23.47
N LEU A 6 0.29 24.39 24.16
CA LEU A 6 1.51 23.85 23.52
C LEU A 6 1.62 22.32 23.49
N MET A 7 0.64 21.56 23.96
CA MET A 7 0.71 20.08 23.92
C MET A 7 -0.64 19.40 23.71
N GLU A 8 -1.45 19.87 22.75
CA GLU A 8 -2.10 18.86 21.92
C GLU A 8 -0.96 18.19 21.16
N LYS A 9 -0.45 17.08 21.72
CA LYS A 9 0.45 16.17 21.03
C LYS A 9 -0.22 15.94 19.69
N ALA A 10 0.28 16.54 18.59
CA ALA A 10 -0.31 16.37 17.29
C ALA A 10 -0.37 14.87 17.06
N THR A 11 -1.54 14.28 17.26
CA THR A 11 -1.75 12.86 17.09
C THR A 11 -1.57 12.67 15.60
N ARG A 12 -0.45 12.07 15.21
CA ARG A 12 -0.22 11.69 13.82
C ARG A 12 -1.47 10.93 13.38
N ASP A 13 -2.12 11.43 12.32
CA ASP A 13 -3.35 10.81 11.82
C ASP A 13 -3.11 9.33 11.51
N ASP A 14 -4.15 8.52 11.64
CA ASP A 14 -4.08 7.12 11.24
C ASP A 14 -4.41 6.97 9.75
N VAL A 15 -3.64 6.16 9.04
CA VAL A 15 -3.77 5.93 7.59
C VAL A 15 -4.11 4.47 7.33
N ALA A 16 -5.06 4.26 6.43
CA ALA A 16 -5.39 2.95 5.87
C ALA A 16 -5.00 2.94 4.39
N VAL A 17 -4.21 1.94 3.97
CA VAL A 17 -3.72 1.78 2.60
C VAL A 17 -4.41 0.59 1.95
N PHE A 18 -5.09 0.83 0.83
CA PHE A 18 -5.74 -0.21 0.02
C PHE A 18 -5.27 -0.06 -1.42
N VAL A 19 -4.54 -1.05 -1.91
CA VAL A 19 -3.88 -1.03 -3.22
C VAL A 19 -4.61 -1.98 -4.16
N ASP A 20 -5.10 -1.47 -5.28
CA ASP A 20 -5.35 -2.29 -6.47
C ASP A 20 -3.98 -2.63 -7.07
N PHE A 21 -3.49 -3.84 -6.76
CA PHE A 21 -2.13 -4.23 -7.12
C PHE A 21 -1.98 -4.34 -8.64
N GLU A 22 -2.97 -4.89 -9.33
CA GLU A 22 -2.90 -5.11 -10.79
C GLU A 22 -2.81 -3.78 -11.53
N ASN A 23 -3.59 -2.78 -11.12
CA ASN A 23 -3.56 -1.45 -11.75
C ASN A 23 -2.19 -0.78 -11.62
N VAL A 24 -1.59 -0.81 -10.43
CA VAL A 24 -0.26 -0.24 -10.18
C VAL A 24 0.81 -1.03 -10.95
N TYR A 25 0.79 -2.36 -10.86
CA TYR A 25 1.80 -3.21 -11.48
C TYR A 25 1.81 -3.07 -13.01
N VAL A 26 0.64 -3.18 -13.65
CA VAL A 26 0.51 -3.06 -15.11
C VAL A 26 0.89 -1.65 -15.57
N SER A 27 0.36 -0.61 -14.91
CA SER A 27 0.63 0.78 -15.32
C SER A 27 2.11 1.14 -15.23
N VAL A 28 2.81 0.69 -14.19
CA VAL A 28 4.25 0.99 -14.02
C VAL A 28 5.09 0.24 -15.05
N ARG A 29 4.76 -1.04 -15.30
CA ARG A 29 5.40 -1.85 -16.34
C ARG A 29 5.25 -1.23 -17.73
N GLU A 30 4.02 -0.88 -18.10
CA GLU A 30 3.73 -0.37 -19.45
C GLU A 30 4.28 1.03 -19.70
N LYS A 31 4.22 1.92 -18.70
CA LYS A 31 4.63 3.32 -18.89
C LYS A 31 6.11 3.58 -18.66
N PHE A 32 6.75 2.78 -17.80
CA PHE A 32 8.10 3.06 -17.31
C PHE A 32 9.08 1.89 -17.47
N ASP A 33 8.64 0.75 -18.02
CA ASP A 33 9.43 -0.49 -18.14
C ASP A 33 10.09 -0.91 -16.81
N ALA A 34 9.36 -0.70 -15.70
CA ALA A 34 9.85 -0.91 -14.35
C ALA A 34 8.87 -1.74 -13.52
N THR A 35 9.34 -2.33 -12.43
CA THR A 35 8.46 -2.92 -11.40
C THR A 35 8.18 -1.91 -10.31
N PRO A 36 6.93 -1.83 -9.78
CA PRO A 36 6.64 -1.00 -8.63
C PRO A 36 7.56 -1.34 -7.45
N ASN A 37 8.07 -0.31 -6.77
CA ASN A 37 8.77 -0.47 -5.50
C ASN A 37 7.77 -0.19 -4.36
N PHE A 38 7.38 -1.25 -3.64
CA PHE A 38 6.42 -1.14 -2.55
C PHE A 38 6.99 -0.45 -1.31
N GLU A 39 8.30 -0.50 -1.08
CA GLU A 39 8.95 0.28 -0.02
C GLU A 39 8.70 1.77 -0.24
N LEU A 40 8.99 2.26 -1.45
CA LEU A 40 8.78 3.67 -1.81
C LEU A 40 7.31 4.10 -1.73
N ILE A 41 6.38 3.20 -2.08
CA ILE A 41 4.93 3.47 -1.96
C ILE A 41 4.55 3.62 -0.48
N MET A 42 5.01 2.71 0.37
CA MET A 42 4.70 2.72 1.79
C MET A 42 5.34 3.90 2.51
N ASP A 43 6.60 4.23 2.21
CA ASP A 43 7.28 5.44 2.70
C ASP A 43 6.47 6.71 2.39
N ARG A 44 5.93 6.81 1.17
CA ARG A 44 5.07 7.93 0.80
C ARG A 44 3.74 7.92 1.54
N CYS A 45 3.16 6.75 1.81
CA CYS A 45 1.94 6.65 2.61
C CYS A 45 2.18 7.07 4.07
N GLU A 46 3.37 6.83 4.61
CA GLU A 46 3.73 7.24 5.96
C GLU A 46 3.77 8.76 6.14
N ASP A 47 4.08 9.53 5.08
CA ASP A 47 4.01 11.00 5.13
C ASP A 47 2.61 11.52 5.54
N TYR A 48 1.56 10.73 5.30
CA TYR A 48 0.18 11.08 5.63
C TYR A 48 -0.24 10.69 7.06
N GLY A 49 0.52 9.83 7.75
CA GLY A 49 0.14 9.36 9.06
C GLY A 49 0.68 7.99 9.45
N ARG A 50 0.28 7.49 10.61
CA ARG A 50 0.62 6.14 11.08
C ARG A 50 -0.21 5.15 10.29
N ILE A 51 0.43 4.29 9.52
CA ILE A 51 -0.27 3.22 8.80
C ILE A 51 -0.76 2.18 9.81
N VAL A 52 -2.09 2.07 9.96
CA VAL A 52 -2.72 1.09 10.86
C VAL A 52 -3.18 -0.17 10.13
N ILE A 53 -3.33 -0.09 8.81
CA ILE A 53 -3.67 -1.21 7.94
C ILE A 53 -3.14 -0.95 6.53
N ALA A 54 -2.57 -1.98 5.91
CA ALA A 54 -2.12 -1.94 4.52
C ALA A 54 -2.46 -3.24 3.82
N ARG A 55 -3.21 -3.16 2.72
CA ARG A 55 -3.66 -4.31 1.93
C ARG A 55 -3.46 -4.07 0.45
N ALA A 56 -3.06 -5.11 -0.25
CA ALA A 56 -3.02 -5.16 -1.70
C ALA A 56 -4.00 -6.22 -2.20
N TYR A 57 -4.73 -5.95 -3.28
CA TYR A 57 -5.76 -6.85 -3.81
C TYR A 57 -5.38 -7.28 -5.24
N ALA A 58 -5.36 -8.58 -5.49
CA ALA A 58 -5.14 -9.16 -6.82
C ALA A 58 -5.48 -10.66 -6.88
N ASP A 59 -5.53 -11.18 -8.11
CA ASP A 59 -5.36 -12.61 -8.38
C ASP A 59 -3.87 -13.02 -8.29
N TRP A 60 -3.47 -13.49 -7.11
CA TRP A 60 -2.07 -13.87 -6.84
C TRP A 60 -1.56 -15.06 -7.64
N TYR A 61 -2.43 -15.88 -8.23
CA TYR A 61 -1.99 -16.94 -9.14
C TYR A 61 -1.24 -16.37 -10.36
N ARG A 62 -1.55 -15.13 -10.75
CA ARG A 62 -0.90 -14.41 -11.85
C ARG A 62 0.42 -13.74 -11.44
N TYR A 63 0.68 -13.60 -10.15
CA TYR A 63 1.84 -12.88 -9.60
C TYR A 63 2.57 -13.64 -8.47
N PRO A 64 3.00 -14.90 -8.70
CA PRO A 64 3.43 -15.80 -7.61
C PRO A 64 4.71 -15.38 -6.87
N ARG A 65 5.49 -14.44 -7.41
CA ARG A 65 6.79 -14.02 -6.85
C ARG A 65 6.73 -12.70 -6.07
N VAL A 66 5.59 -12.00 -6.08
CA VAL A 66 5.46 -10.64 -5.54
C VAL A 66 5.03 -10.63 -4.07
N THR A 67 4.27 -11.63 -3.64
CA THR A 67 3.63 -11.62 -2.30
C THR A 67 4.64 -11.53 -1.16
N SER A 68 5.80 -12.18 -1.29
CA SER A 68 6.89 -12.06 -0.30
C SER A 68 7.39 -10.62 -0.13
N ALA A 69 7.47 -9.84 -1.22
CA ALA A 69 7.88 -8.44 -1.16
C ALA A 69 6.81 -7.55 -0.52
N LEU A 70 5.52 -7.85 -0.74
CA LEU A 70 4.42 -7.16 -0.06
C LEU A 70 4.48 -7.39 1.46
N PHE A 71 4.62 -8.65 1.89
CA PHE A 71 4.76 -8.98 3.31
C PHE A 71 5.98 -8.31 3.95
N ALA A 72 7.12 -8.29 3.26
CA ALA A 72 8.34 -7.63 3.74
C ALA A 72 8.15 -6.12 3.97
N ASN A 73 7.20 -5.49 3.28
CA ASN A 73 6.84 -4.07 3.41
C ASN A 73 5.56 -3.84 4.23
N GLY A 74 5.12 -4.82 5.02
CA GLY A 74 3.95 -4.69 5.89
C GLY A 74 2.61 -4.62 5.15
N VAL A 75 2.56 -4.98 3.87
CA VAL A 75 1.35 -4.99 3.05
C VAL A 75 0.78 -6.40 2.98
N GLU A 76 -0.45 -6.59 3.47
CA GLU A 76 -1.14 -7.88 3.44
C GLU A 76 -1.73 -8.14 2.03
N PRO A 77 -1.32 -9.21 1.33
CA PRO A 77 -1.92 -9.60 0.06
C PRO A 77 -3.28 -10.27 0.30
N MET A 78 -4.33 -9.65 -0.23
CA MET A 78 -5.71 -10.14 -0.19
C MET A 78 -6.06 -10.78 -1.53
N TYR A 79 -6.38 -12.07 -1.52
CA TYR A 79 -6.80 -12.75 -2.74
C TYR A 79 -8.16 -12.23 -3.21
N VAL A 80 -8.23 -11.79 -4.46
CA VAL A 80 -9.49 -11.45 -5.14
C VAL A 80 -9.56 -12.26 -6.42
N PRO A 81 -10.58 -13.12 -6.59
CA PRO A 81 -10.74 -13.87 -7.82
C PRO A 81 -11.17 -12.94 -8.96
N THR A 82 -10.40 -12.95 -10.06
CA THR A 82 -10.85 -12.35 -11.32
C THR A 82 -11.80 -13.34 -11.98
N TYR A 83 -13.10 -13.03 -12.01
CA TYR A 83 -14.05 -13.80 -12.81
C TYR A 83 -13.81 -13.47 -14.28
N TYR A 84 -13.27 -14.42 -15.04
CA TYR A 84 -13.37 -14.39 -16.49
C TYR A 84 -14.80 -14.83 -16.84
N TYR A 85 -15.61 -13.88 -17.32
CA TYR A 85 -16.72 -14.27 -18.19
C TYR A 85 -16.08 -14.55 -19.55
N ASP A 86 -15.94 -15.83 -19.89
CA ASP A 86 -15.61 -16.27 -21.25
C ASP A 86 -16.67 -15.75 -22.26
#